data_AF-A0AA88KIG9-F1
#
_entry.id   AF-A0AA88KIG9-F1
#
_cell.length_a   1.000
_cell.length_b   1.000
_cell.length_c   1.000
_cell.angle_alpha   90.00
_cell.angle_beta   90.00
_cell.angle_gamma   90.00
#
_symmetry.space_group_name_H-M   'P 1'
#
loop_
_entity.id
_entity.type
_entity.pdbx_description
1 polymer ?
#
loop_
_entity_poly.entity_id
_entity_poly.type
_entity_poly.pdbx_seq_one_letter_code
_entity_poly.pdbx_strand_id
1 'polypeptide(L)'
;MMIQAGDYEQNTGEGGQQLFDYDISSEYYNHPCDTSYLMCVERESSRKNASQFLFTTTNLSYMKDKFIVIGQVTKGKSILNRIERGVPTVETTGQPTLDVVFTDCGVLEEGCDDGVLDKTCVEEGDVYPQYPADEEESDSLYKKLEIAEKLKELGNHFFKQNDLQKAVEKYEKAFRYLAPGLRDDSERKLLEEKELILLGNIAAVKIKQAEHAAVIELCCKILQLVEYHKDMEGIQGIETKAKFRRGVSYFNRGDWLNSYVDLSDLKEKNPNNKEIESWLYKAKVELERYEKKEKHTYSKLFQDD
;
A
#
# COMPACT_ATOMS: atom_id res chain seq x y z
N MET A 1 -15.47 15.32 -3.10
CA MET A 1 -15.31 14.59 -1.84
C MET A 1 -14.40 15.41 -0.92
N MET A 2 -14.61 15.33 0.38
CA MET A 2 -13.91 16.11 1.40
C MET A 2 -13.88 15.34 2.71
N ILE A 3 -12.95 15.68 3.60
CA ILE A 3 -12.84 15.12 4.94
C ILE A 3 -13.19 16.25 5.91
N GLN A 4 -14.19 16.06 6.77
CA GLN A 4 -14.67 17.07 7.72
C GLN A 4 -14.34 16.66 9.16
N ALA A 5 -13.96 17.64 9.98
CA ALA A 5 -13.63 17.47 11.39
C ALA A 5 -13.89 18.77 12.18
N GLY A 6 -13.55 18.78 13.46
CA GLY A 6 -13.57 19.98 14.31
C GLY A 6 -14.82 20.15 15.18
N ASP A 7 -15.73 19.17 15.17
CA ASP A 7 -16.75 19.03 16.22
C ASP A 7 -16.13 18.31 17.43
N TYR A 8 -15.51 19.08 18.32
CA TYR A 8 -14.87 18.54 19.53
C TYR A 8 -15.86 18.28 20.68
N GLU A 9 -17.11 18.73 20.56
CA GLU A 9 -18.11 18.64 21.63
C GLU A 9 -18.96 17.38 21.53
N GLN A 10 -19.50 17.11 20.33
CA GLN A 10 -20.49 16.06 20.11
C GLN A 10 -19.97 14.94 19.21
N ASN A 11 -18.97 15.21 18.36
CA ASN A 11 -18.49 14.28 17.33
C ASN A 11 -19.61 13.81 16.38
N THR A 12 -20.64 14.63 16.17
CA THR A 12 -21.79 14.34 15.29
C THR A 12 -21.83 15.23 14.06
N GLY A 13 -21.05 16.31 14.04
CA GLY A 13 -21.12 17.38 13.05
C GLY A 13 -22.11 18.50 13.42
N GLU A 14 -22.74 18.44 14.59
CA GLU A 14 -23.69 19.44 15.09
C GLU A 14 -23.13 20.30 16.25
N GLY A 15 -21.92 20.00 16.71
CA GLY A 15 -21.23 20.73 17.77
C GLY A 15 -20.01 21.53 17.30
N GLY A 16 -19.42 22.26 18.25
CA GLY A 16 -18.30 23.16 18.01
C GLY A 16 -18.61 24.61 18.42
N GLN A 17 -17.55 25.39 18.66
CA GLN A 17 -17.70 26.79 19.07
C GLN A 17 -16.62 27.66 18.43
N GLN A 18 -16.97 28.91 18.15
CA GLN A 18 -16.00 29.90 17.72
C GLN A 18 -15.29 30.47 18.95
N LEU A 19 -13.96 30.60 18.87
CA LEU A 19 -13.18 31.31 19.88
C LEU A 19 -13.31 32.84 19.76
N PHE A 20 -13.52 33.33 18.54
CA PHE A 20 -13.52 34.75 18.21
C PHE A 20 -14.94 35.30 18.02
N ASP A 21 -15.16 36.53 18.47
CA ASP A 21 -16.46 37.22 18.39
C ASP A 21 -16.69 37.96 17.05
N TYR A 22 -15.87 37.72 16.03
CA TYR A 22 -15.92 38.44 14.75
C TYR A 22 -16.13 37.50 13.54
N ASP A 23 -16.63 38.06 12.44
CA ASP A 23 -16.87 37.33 11.19
C ASP A 23 -15.58 37.14 10.39
N ILE A 24 -15.10 35.90 10.37
CA ILE A 24 -13.88 35.46 9.69
C ILE A 24 -13.98 35.67 8.16
N SER A 25 -15.19 35.70 7.61
CA SER A 25 -15.42 35.86 6.17
C SER A 25 -14.93 37.21 5.62
N SER A 26 -14.71 38.19 6.50
CA SER A 26 -14.19 39.51 6.17
C SER A 26 -12.66 39.56 6.04
N GLU A 27 -11.93 38.59 6.62
CA GLU A 27 -10.46 38.57 6.66
C GLU A 27 -9.82 37.77 5.52
N TYR A 28 -10.57 36.88 4.88
CA TYR A 28 -10.05 35.96 3.88
C TYR A 28 -10.55 36.30 2.47
N TYR A 29 -9.62 36.46 1.53
CA TYR A 29 -9.94 36.60 0.11
C TYR A 29 -10.62 35.33 -0.42
N ASN A 30 -11.56 35.50 -1.36
CA ASN A 30 -12.32 34.41 -1.94
C ASN A 30 -11.43 33.57 -2.88
N HIS A 31 -10.63 32.67 -2.31
CA HIS A 31 -9.82 31.72 -3.08
C HIS A 31 -10.72 30.59 -3.60
N PRO A 32 -10.63 30.21 -4.88
CA PRO A 32 -11.39 29.09 -5.39
C PRO A 32 -10.98 27.80 -4.69
N CYS A 33 -11.98 26.99 -4.33
CA CYS A 33 -11.79 25.65 -3.78
C CYS A 33 -11.52 24.64 -4.92
N ASP A 34 -10.51 24.88 -5.74
CA ASP A 34 -10.30 24.23 -7.05
C ASP A 34 -9.28 23.08 -7.07
N THR A 35 -8.63 22.84 -5.95
CA THR A 35 -7.56 21.85 -5.82
C THR A 35 -7.75 20.99 -4.58
N SER A 36 -7.12 19.82 -4.57
CA SER A 36 -7.02 18.96 -3.40
C SER A 36 -6.09 19.57 -2.36
N TYR A 37 -6.25 19.15 -1.10
CA TYR A 37 -5.41 19.47 0.04
C TYR A 37 -5.53 20.92 0.55
N LEU A 38 -6.63 21.59 0.25
CA LEU A 38 -6.97 22.89 0.84
C LEU A 38 -7.69 22.66 2.18
N MET A 39 -7.41 23.50 3.17
CA MET A 39 -8.14 23.58 4.43
C MET A 39 -9.19 24.68 4.31
N CYS A 40 -10.45 24.33 4.56
CA CYS A 40 -11.56 25.24 4.40
C CYS A 40 -12.47 25.25 5.64
N VAL A 41 -13.18 26.34 5.83
CA VAL A 41 -14.26 26.50 6.82
C VAL A 41 -15.55 26.94 6.12
N GLU A 42 -16.69 26.65 6.71
CA GLU A 42 -17.99 27.08 6.17
C GLU A 42 -18.22 28.58 6.44
N ARG A 43 -18.69 29.30 5.41
CA ARG A 43 -18.91 30.76 5.46
C ARG A 43 -20.01 31.17 6.44
N GLU A 44 -21.08 30.38 6.52
CA GLU A 44 -22.23 30.62 7.41
C GLU A 44 -22.30 29.54 8.49
N SER A 45 -21.17 29.25 9.15
CA SER A 45 -21.21 28.38 10.32
C SER A 45 -22.05 29.05 11.41
N SER A 46 -23.12 28.39 11.85
CA SER A 46 -23.80 28.82 13.08
C SER A 46 -22.76 28.84 14.21
N ARG A 47 -22.94 29.68 15.25
CA ARG A 47 -22.00 29.72 16.40
C ARG A 47 -21.69 28.34 17.01
N LYS A 48 -22.56 27.35 16.77
CA LYS A 48 -22.47 25.96 17.22
C LYS A 48 -21.66 25.02 16.31
N ASN A 49 -21.25 25.44 15.11
CA ASN A 49 -20.45 24.63 14.17
C ASN A 49 -19.15 25.34 13.75
N ALA A 50 -18.80 26.44 14.42
CA ALA A 50 -17.76 27.35 13.95
C ALA A 50 -16.31 26.84 14.13
N SER A 51 -16.09 25.80 14.95
CA SER A 51 -14.78 25.12 15.03
C SER A 51 -14.59 24.05 13.96
N GLN A 52 -15.62 23.75 13.17
CA GLN A 52 -15.54 22.72 12.15
C GLN A 52 -14.76 23.22 10.93
N PHE A 53 -13.95 22.33 10.37
CA PHE A 53 -13.17 22.57 9.17
C PHE A 53 -13.17 21.33 8.29
N LEU A 54 -12.77 21.50 7.04
CA LEU A 54 -12.63 20.40 6.10
C LEU A 54 -11.34 20.48 5.32
N PHE A 55 -10.88 19.31 4.87
CA PHE A 55 -9.84 19.17 3.87
C PHE A 55 -10.45 18.74 2.54
N THR A 56 -10.06 19.41 1.47
CA THR A 56 -10.45 19.03 0.12
C THR A 56 -9.64 17.82 -0.34
N THR A 57 -10.28 16.87 -1.02
CA THR A 57 -9.56 15.74 -1.67
C THR A 57 -9.70 15.79 -3.19
N THR A 58 -10.54 16.68 -3.71
CA THR A 58 -10.78 16.92 -5.13
C THR A 58 -11.14 18.39 -5.38
N ASN A 59 -11.29 18.78 -6.64
CA ASN A 59 -11.81 20.08 -7.02
C ASN A 59 -13.27 20.24 -6.54
N LEU A 60 -13.53 21.27 -5.74
CA LEU A 60 -14.85 21.66 -5.25
C LEU A 60 -15.19 23.10 -5.68
N SER A 61 -14.77 23.52 -6.88
CA SER A 61 -15.01 24.88 -7.38
C SER A 61 -16.50 25.25 -7.42
N TYR A 62 -17.39 24.25 -7.50
CA TYR A 62 -18.84 24.43 -7.45
C TYR A 62 -19.37 24.82 -6.05
N MET A 63 -18.57 24.71 -4.99
CA MET A 63 -18.91 25.06 -3.60
C MET A 63 -18.21 26.35 -3.13
N LYS A 64 -17.64 27.14 -4.05
CA LYS A 64 -16.86 28.35 -3.74
C LYS A 64 -17.58 29.38 -2.85
N ASP A 65 -18.90 29.43 -2.92
CA ASP A 65 -19.69 30.40 -2.16
C ASP A 65 -20.04 29.90 -0.75
N LYS A 66 -19.87 28.60 -0.50
CA LYS A 66 -20.13 27.96 0.80
C LYS A 66 -18.92 27.88 1.71
N PHE A 67 -17.72 27.75 1.14
CA PHE A 67 -16.50 27.54 1.90
C PHE A 67 -15.49 28.66 1.70
N ILE A 68 -14.75 28.98 2.75
CA ILE A 68 -13.62 29.90 2.76
C ILE A 68 -12.36 29.05 2.90
N VAL A 69 -11.41 29.24 1.99
CA VAL A 69 -10.09 28.60 2.08
C VAL A 69 -9.24 29.40 3.08
N ILE A 70 -8.75 28.72 4.11
CA ILE A 70 -7.96 29.33 5.19
C ILE A 70 -6.51 28.83 5.22
N GLY A 71 -6.20 27.76 4.48
CA GLY A 71 -4.85 27.21 4.42
C GLY A 71 -4.72 26.05 3.42
N GLN A 72 -3.53 25.47 3.37
CA GLN A 72 -3.22 24.33 2.51
C GLN A 72 -2.31 23.35 3.28
N VAL A 73 -2.52 22.06 3.05
CA VAL A 73 -1.68 21.01 3.60
C VAL A 73 -0.35 20.97 2.83
N THR A 74 0.74 21.24 3.53
CA THR A 74 2.10 21.23 3.00
C THR A 74 2.72 19.84 3.05
N LYS A 75 2.52 19.12 4.16
CA LYS A 75 3.03 17.78 4.43
C LYS A 75 1.92 16.83 4.88
N GLY A 76 2.10 15.52 4.66
CA GLY A 76 1.13 14.51 5.11
C GLY A 76 -0.10 14.39 4.21
N LYS A 77 -0.02 14.84 2.95
CA LYS A 77 -1.11 14.71 1.96
C LYS A 77 -1.56 13.27 1.79
N SER A 78 -0.62 12.35 1.93
CA SER A 78 -0.80 10.91 1.93
C SER A 78 -1.72 10.40 3.03
N ILE A 79 -1.72 11.03 4.21
CA ILE A 79 -2.63 10.72 5.32
C ILE A 79 -4.06 11.02 4.90
N LEU A 80 -4.32 12.19 4.30
CA LEU A 80 -5.64 12.53 3.78
C LEU A 80 -6.11 11.56 2.70
N ASN A 81 -5.22 11.17 1.77
CA ASN A 81 -5.54 10.17 0.75
C ASN A 81 -5.88 8.80 1.36
N ARG A 82 -5.19 8.42 2.43
CA ARG A 82 -5.46 7.17 3.16
C ARG A 82 -6.80 7.22 3.88
N ILE A 83 -7.16 8.34 4.48
CA ILE A 83 -8.48 8.54 5.09
C ILE A 83 -9.56 8.43 4.00
N GLU A 84 -9.43 9.20 2.92
CA GLU A 84 -10.41 9.24 1.83
C GLU A 84 -10.66 7.85 1.21
N ARG A 85 -9.60 7.10 0.90
CA ARG A 85 -9.69 5.87 0.11
C ARG A 85 -9.76 4.60 0.96
N GLY A 86 -9.22 4.67 2.18
CA GLY A 86 -8.97 3.50 3.02
C GLY A 86 -9.94 3.34 4.18
N VAL A 87 -10.69 4.38 4.54
CA VAL A 87 -11.66 4.32 5.66
C VAL A 87 -13.05 4.14 5.08
N PRO A 88 -13.70 2.97 5.30
CA PRO A 88 -15.07 2.77 4.83
C PRO A 88 -16.01 3.70 5.57
N THR A 89 -17.03 4.21 4.89
CA THR A 89 -18.03 5.10 5.46
C THR A 89 -19.42 4.49 5.40
N VAL A 90 -20.31 4.96 6.28
CA VAL A 90 -21.73 4.68 6.20
C VAL A 90 -22.32 5.44 5.00
N GLU A 91 -22.91 4.74 4.04
CA GLU A 91 -23.35 5.31 2.77
C GLU A 91 -24.35 6.48 2.92
N THR A 92 -25.19 6.44 3.95
CA THR A 92 -26.24 7.46 4.18
C THR A 92 -25.73 8.71 4.88
N THR A 93 -24.71 8.61 5.73
CA THR A 93 -24.24 9.73 6.58
C THR A 93 -22.83 10.20 6.22
N GLY A 94 -22.06 9.41 5.47
CA GLY A 94 -20.64 9.65 5.22
C GLY A 94 -19.74 9.42 6.44
N GLN A 95 -20.29 8.97 7.57
CA GLN A 95 -19.53 8.78 8.80
C GLN A 95 -18.53 7.62 8.66
N PRO A 96 -17.26 7.80 9.04
CA PRO A 96 -16.29 6.72 9.12
C PRO A 96 -16.79 5.54 9.97
N THR A 97 -16.58 4.31 9.48
CA THR A 97 -16.83 3.06 10.23
C THR A 97 -15.68 2.70 11.17
N LEU A 98 -14.52 3.35 10.99
CA LEU A 98 -13.35 3.25 11.84
C LEU A 98 -13.07 4.62 12.43
N ASP A 99 -12.66 4.66 13.70
CA ASP A 99 -12.33 5.92 14.36
C ASP A 99 -11.12 6.58 13.69
N VAL A 100 -11.30 7.84 13.29
CA VAL A 100 -10.25 8.72 12.75
C VAL A 100 -10.17 9.93 13.66
N VAL A 101 -9.17 9.95 14.55
CA VAL A 101 -9.04 10.96 15.61
C VAL A 101 -7.73 11.72 15.49
N PHE A 102 -7.77 13.01 15.81
CA PHE A 102 -6.55 13.79 16.05
C PHE A 102 -6.02 13.45 17.43
N THR A 103 -4.88 12.76 17.50
CA THR A 103 -4.27 12.36 18.78
C THR A 103 -3.42 13.45 19.40
N ASP A 104 -2.91 14.38 18.59
CA ASP A 104 -2.10 15.52 19.01
C ASP A 104 -2.20 16.64 17.97
N CYS A 105 -2.04 17.90 18.38
CA CYS A 105 -1.98 19.06 17.51
C CYS A 105 -1.26 20.23 18.19
N GLY A 106 -0.73 21.16 17.40
CA GLY A 106 0.00 22.30 17.94
C GLY A 106 0.51 23.25 16.87
N VAL A 107 1.35 24.19 17.28
CA VAL A 107 2.03 25.14 16.40
C VAL A 107 3.45 24.64 16.14
N LEU A 108 3.84 24.62 14.87
CA LEU A 108 5.20 24.30 14.47
C LEU A 108 5.97 25.61 14.25
N GLU A 109 6.96 25.86 15.11
CA GLU A 109 7.84 27.03 15.01
C GLU A 109 8.86 26.89 13.87
N GLU A 110 9.37 28.02 13.38
CA GLU A 110 10.37 28.03 12.31
C GLU A 110 11.64 27.26 12.75
N GLY A 111 12.07 26.31 11.90
CA GLY A 111 13.23 25.46 12.17
C GLY A 111 12.94 24.22 13.03
N CYS A 112 11.71 24.02 13.49
CA CYS A 112 11.31 22.76 14.11
C CYS A 112 11.13 21.63 13.09
N ASP A 113 11.33 20.40 13.57
CA ASP A 113 11.05 19.16 12.84
C ASP A 113 9.58 19.08 12.46
N ASP A 114 9.29 18.90 11.16
CA ASP A 114 7.92 18.86 10.63
C ASP A 114 7.14 17.60 11.04
N GLY A 115 7.82 16.63 11.67
CA GLY A 115 7.21 15.41 12.19
C GLY A 115 6.78 14.43 11.10
N VAL A 116 7.17 14.67 9.84
CA VAL A 116 6.89 13.77 8.71
C VAL A 116 7.71 12.49 8.82
N LEU A 117 8.92 12.61 9.34
CA LEU A 117 9.81 11.50 9.60
C LEU A 117 9.51 10.88 10.96
N ASP A 118 9.26 9.57 10.96
CA ASP A 118 9.19 8.81 12.19
C ASP A 118 10.59 8.71 12.81
N LYS A 119 10.75 9.23 14.04
CA LYS A 119 12.05 9.27 14.72
C LYS A 119 12.68 7.89 14.90
N THR A 120 11.88 6.86 15.16
CA THR A 120 12.39 5.50 15.31
C THR A 120 12.87 4.95 13.98
N CYS A 121 12.17 5.25 12.87
CA CYS A 121 12.61 4.91 11.53
C CYS A 121 13.93 5.62 11.16
N VAL A 122 14.10 6.88 11.57
CA VAL A 122 15.33 7.65 11.33
C VAL A 122 16.52 7.02 12.06
N GLU A 123 16.35 6.63 13.32
CA GLU A 123 17.38 5.92 14.10
C GLU A 123 17.76 4.57 13.46
N GLU A 124 16.82 3.94 12.76
CA GLU A 124 17.02 2.71 11.99
C GLU A 124 17.62 2.94 10.59
N GLY A 125 17.90 4.19 10.21
CA GLY A 125 18.52 4.58 8.94
C GLY A 125 17.54 4.92 7.82
N ASP A 126 16.23 4.88 8.07
CA ASP A 126 15.20 5.33 7.13
C ASP A 126 14.89 6.81 7.33
N VAL A 127 15.61 7.65 6.58
CA VAL A 127 15.53 9.11 6.62
C VAL A 127 14.54 9.70 5.58
N TYR A 128 13.68 8.86 5.01
CA TYR A 128 12.79 9.26 3.93
C TYR A 128 11.36 9.43 4.45
N PRO A 129 10.58 10.40 3.93
CA PRO A 129 9.15 10.48 4.21
C PRO A 129 8.44 9.17 3.92
N GLN A 130 7.35 8.91 4.64
CA GLN A 130 6.60 7.68 4.40
C GLN A 130 6.10 7.64 2.95
N TYR A 131 5.74 8.78 2.36
CA TYR A 131 5.22 8.86 0.99
C TYR A 131 6.05 9.81 0.12
N PRO A 132 6.25 9.49 -1.17
CA PRO A 132 7.12 10.29 -2.04
C PRO A 132 6.63 11.72 -2.25
N ALA A 133 5.33 11.97 -2.20
CA ALA A 133 4.75 13.31 -2.38
C ALA A 133 5.16 14.31 -1.28
N ASP A 134 5.67 13.80 -0.15
CA ASP A 134 6.15 14.60 0.97
C ASP A 134 7.68 14.82 0.91
N GLU A 135 8.38 14.22 -0.08
CA GLU A 135 9.82 14.37 -0.35
C GLU A 135 10.05 15.44 -1.44
N GLU A 136 10.61 16.58 -1.03
CA GLU A 136 10.75 17.80 -1.85
C GLU A 136 11.66 17.61 -3.06
N GLU A 137 12.65 16.72 -2.98
CA GLU A 137 13.60 16.44 -4.06
C GLU A 137 13.28 15.16 -4.84
N SER A 138 12.12 14.54 -4.62
CA SER A 138 11.81 13.23 -5.22
C SER A 138 11.44 13.25 -6.69
N ASP A 139 11.25 14.40 -7.33
CA ASP A 139 10.73 14.45 -8.70
C ASP A 139 11.66 13.81 -9.75
N SER A 140 12.97 13.75 -9.47
CA SER A 140 13.91 13.06 -10.34
C SER A 140 13.82 11.53 -10.21
N LEU A 141 13.72 10.83 -11.36
CA LEU A 141 13.79 9.37 -11.43
C LEU A 141 15.03 8.81 -10.71
N TYR A 142 16.19 9.45 -10.88
CA TYR A 142 17.42 9.00 -10.26
C TYR A 142 17.32 8.99 -8.73
N LYS A 143 16.70 10.03 -8.16
CA LYS A 143 16.49 10.13 -6.71
C LYS A 143 15.52 9.05 -6.23
N LYS A 144 14.42 8.82 -6.94
CA LYS A 144 13.47 7.73 -6.61
C LYS A 144 14.15 6.36 -6.59
N LEU A 145 15.01 6.10 -7.58
CA LEU A 145 15.79 4.85 -7.65
C LEU A 145 16.78 4.73 -6.49
N GLU A 146 17.49 5.81 -6.15
CA GLU A 146 18.42 5.86 -5.01
C GLU A 146 17.71 5.56 -3.68
N ILE A 147 16.56 6.21 -3.46
CA ILE A 147 15.74 6.02 -2.25
C ILE A 147 15.22 4.59 -2.18
N ALA A 148 14.67 4.07 -3.27
CA ALA A 148 14.14 2.70 -3.32
C ALA A 148 15.24 1.66 -3.05
N GLU A 149 16.46 1.87 -3.56
CA GLU A 149 17.60 0.99 -3.31
C GLU A 149 17.98 0.98 -1.82
N LYS A 150 18.11 2.14 -1.19
CA LYS A 150 18.41 2.26 0.24
C LYS A 150 17.33 1.61 1.11
N LEU A 151 16.06 1.84 0.79
CA LEU A 151 14.93 1.21 1.49
C LEU A 151 14.92 -0.30 1.29
N LYS A 152 15.25 -0.80 0.10
CA LYS A 152 15.41 -2.23 -0.16
C LYS A 152 16.54 -2.84 0.68
N GLU A 153 17.68 -2.15 0.80
CA GLU A 153 18.80 -2.59 1.64
C GLU A 153 18.43 -2.66 3.12
N LEU A 154 17.70 -1.67 3.64
CA LEU A 154 17.13 -1.71 4.99
C LEU A 154 16.13 -2.86 5.16
N GLY A 155 15.25 -3.07 4.18
CA GLY A 155 14.34 -4.22 4.18
C GLY A 155 15.10 -5.55 4.22
N ASN A 156 16.20 -5.68 3.47
CA ASN A 156 17.08 -6.85 3.50
C ASN A 156 17.75 -7.03 4.86
N HIS A 157 18.14 -5.95 5.52
CA HIS A 157 18.70 -5.96 6.87
C HIS A 157 17.71 -6.52 7.88
N PHE A 158 16.48 -5.99 7.93
CA PHE A 158 15.42 -6.50 8.81
C PHE A 158 15.01 -7.94 8.48
N PHE A 159 14.94 -8.29 7.19
CA PHE A 159 14.64 -9.65 6.76
C PHE A 159 15.66 -10.67 7.28
N LYS A 160 16.95 -10.32 7.27
CA LYS A 160 18.02 -11.17 7.82
C LYS A 160 17.93 -11.33 9.34
N GLN A 161 17.44 -10.31 10.04
CA GLN A 161 17.16 -10.36 11.48
C GLN A 161 15.85 -11.09 11.81
N ASN A 162 15.12 -11.55 10.79
CA ASN A 162 13.79 -12.15 10.93
C ASN A 162 12.73 -11.17 11.50
N ASP A 163 12.97 -9.86 11.42
CA ASP A 163 11.97 -8.83 11.65
C ASP A 163 11.15 -8.65 10.37
N LEU A 164 10.14 -9.49 10.22
CA LEU A 164 9.33 -9.58 9.00
C LEU A 164 8.46 -8.36 8.80
N GLN A 165 7.98 -7.75 9.90
CA GLN A 165 7.10 -6.60 9.84
C GLN A 165 7.84 -5.37 9.30
N LYS A 166 9.01 -5.05 9.86
CA LYS A 166 9.82 -3.95 9.35
C LYS A 166 10.32 -4.22 7.93
N ALA A 167 10.69 -5.46 7.64
CA ALA A 167 11.13 -5.83 6.29
C ALA A 167 10.05 -5.53 5.23
N VAL A 168 8.81 -5.96 5.44
CA VAL A 168 7.72 -5.71 4.48
C VAL A 168 7.42 -4.21 4.37
N GLU A 169 7.40 -3.48 5.49
CA GLU A 169 7.17 -2.04 5.50
C GLU A 169 8.20 -1.27 4.64
N LYS A 170 9.49 -1.62 4.76
CA LYS A 170 10.54 -0.99 3.95
C LYS A 170 10.42 -1.37 2.46
N TYR A 171 10.10 -2.61 2.13
CA TYR A 171 9.90 -3.00 0.72
C TYR A 171 8.67 -2.33 0.09
N GLU A 172 7.56 -2.24 0.82
CA GLU A 172 6.35 -1.55 0.36
C GLU A 172 6.59 -0.05 0.23
N LYS A 173 7.40 0.55 1.12
CA LYS A 173 7.85 1.94 0.98
C LYS A 173 8.71 2.13 -0.26
N ALA A 174 9.70 1.27 -0.48
CA ALA A 174 10.52 1.31 -1.70
C ALA A 174 9.64 1.22 -2.96
N PHE A 175 8.65 0.32 -2.95
CA PHE A 175 7.73 0.15 -4.08
C PHE A 175 6.90 1.42 -4.33
N ARG A 176 6.42 2.09 -3.27
CA ARG A 176 5.70 3.36 -3.39
C ARG A 176 6.56 4.48 -4.01
N TYR A 177 7.86 4.53 -3.72
CA TYR A 177 8.78 5.47 -4.37
C TYR A 177 8.99 5.19 -5.86
N LEU A 178 8.85 3.94 -6.29
CA LEU A 178 8.97 3.56 -7.69
C LEU A 178 7.68 3.70 -8.49
N ALA A 179 6.53 3.76 -7.80
CA ALA A 179 5.20 3.74 -8.40
C ALA A 179 5.08 4.69 -9.61
N PRO A 180 4.36 4.27 -10.67
CA PRO A 180 4.42 4.91 -11.97
C PRO A 180 3.78 6.32 -11.97
N GLY A 181 4.43 7.23 -12.71
CA GLY A 181 3.84 8.44 -13.28
C GLY A 181 3.85 8.34 -14.81
N LEU A 182 3.53 9.43 -15.52
CA LEU A 182 3.77 9.53 -16.96
C LEU A 182 5.28 9.48 -17.23
N ARG A 183 5.74 8.48 -17.97
CA ARG A 183 7.18 8.21 -18.22
C ARG A 183 7.40 7.70 -19.64
N ASP A 184 8.60 7.91 -20.16
CA ASP A 184 9.04 7.31 -21.41
C ASP A 184 9.30 5.79 -21.27
N ASP A 185 9.49 5.11 -22.39
CA ASP A 185 9.62 3.65 -22.43
C ASP A 185 10.94 3.14 -21.82
N SER A 186 12.00 3.96 -21.78
CA SER A 186 13.29 3.57 -21.20
C SER A 186 13.22 3.60 -19.68
N GLU A 187 12.69 4.69 -19.14
CA GLU A 187 12.47 4.85 -17.70
C GLU A 187 11.51 3.79 -17.15
N ARG A 188 10.47 3.45 -17.93
CA ARG A 188 9.50 2.43 -17.56
C ARG A 188 10.17 1.07 -17.33
N LYS A 189 10.98 0.59 -18.28
CA LYS A 189 11.66 -0.72 -18.18
C LYS A 189 12.57 -0.81 -16.96
N LEU A 190 13.33 0.25 -16.69
CA LEU A 190 14.25 0.31 -15.55
C LEU A 190 13.49 0.22 -14.21
N LEU A 191 12.34 0.89 -14.11
CA LEU A 191 11.51 0.85 -12.91
C LEU A 191 10.84 -0.51 -12.71
N GLU A 192 10.26 -1.07 -13.78
CA GLU A 192 9.61 -2.38 -13.75
C GLU A 192 10.58 -3.47 -13.26
N GLU A 193 11.86 -3.40 -13.65
CA GLU A 193 12.90 -4.31 -13.13
C GLU A 193 13.02 -4.21 -11.60
N LYS A 194 13.11 -2.99 -11.07
CA LYS A 194 13.25 -2.76 -9.63
C LYS A 194 11.97 -3.11 -8.86
N GLU A 195 10.80 -2.83 -9.44
CA GLU A 195 9.50 -3.22 -8.90
C GLU A 195 9.37 -4.74 -8.78
N LEU A 196 9.74 -5.49 -9.83
CA LEU A 196 9.72 -6.97 -9.80
C LEU A 196 10.61 -7.53 -8.68
N ILE A 197 11.78 -6.94 -8.46
CA ILE A 197 12.67 -7.32 -7.36
C ILE A 197 12.00 -7.09 -6.00
N LEU A 198 11.37 -5.93 -5.80
CA LEU A 198 10.66 -5.59 -4.56
C LEU A 198 9.46 -6.49 -4.31
N LEU A 199 8.62 -6.74 -5.32
CA LEU A 199 7.51 -7.69 -5.23
C LEU A 199 8.03 -9.08 -4.88
N GLY A 200 9.16 -9.49 -5.45
CA GLY A 200 9.86 -10.71 -5.06
C GLY A 200 10.25 -10.71 -3.58
N ASN A 201 10.83 -9.63 -3.07
CA ASN A 201 11.20 -9.56 -1.66
C ASN A 201 9.98 -9.60 -0.73
N ILE A 202 8.91 -8.88 -1.05
CA ILE A 202 7.63 -8.92 -0.32
C ILE A 202 7.07 -10.35 -0.29
N ALA A 203 7.08 -11.07 -1.43
CA ALA A 203 6.65 -12.47 -1.49
C ALA A 203 7.48 -13.38 -0.55
N ALA A 204 8.78 -13.09 -0.41
CA ALA A 204 9.65 -13.82 0.52
C ALA A 204 9.26 -13.60 1.98
N VAL A 205 8.90 -12.36 2.35
CA VAL A 205 8.40 -12.04 3.69
C VAL A 205 7.07 -12.74 3.95
N LYS A 206 6.12 -12.62 3.02
CA LYS A 206 4.77 -13.18 3.14
C LYS A 206 4.77 -14.71 3.26
N ILE A 207 5.72 -15.38 2.60
CA ILE A 207 5.95 -16.82 2.80
C ILE A 207 6.33 -17.13 4.23
N LYS A 208 7.27 -16.38 4.82
CA LYS A 208 7.68 -16.59 6.22
C LYS A 208 6.56 -16.27 7.21
N GLN A 209 5.64 -15.38 6.85
CA GLN A 209 4.41 -15.08 7.61
C GLN A 209 3.29 -16.12 7.41
N ALA A 210 3.51 -17.16 6.59
CA ALA A 210 2.51 -18.16 6.20
C ALA A 210 1.25 -17.56 5.51
N GLU A 211 1.36 -16.36 4.95
CA GLU A 211 0.29 -15.68 4.20
C GLU A 211 0.19 -16.22 2.76
N HIS A 212 -0.02 -17.53 2.62
CA HIS A 212 0.06 -18.23 1.34
C HIS A 212 -0.92 -17.72 0.27
N ALA A 213 -2.07 -17.16 0.67
CA ALA A 213 -3.01 -16.54 -0.26
C ALA A 213 -2.37 -15.33 -0.97
N ALA A 214 -1.81 -14.40 -0.19
CA ALA A 214 -1.16 -13.20 -0.68
C ALA A 214 0.07 -13.54 -1.53
N VAL A 215 0.83 -14.57 -1.16
CA VAL A 215 1.98 -15.04 -1.95
C VAL A 215 1.55 -15.50 -3.33
N ILE A 216 0.46 -16.27 -3.43
CA ILE A 216 -0.02 -16.76 -4.74
C ILE A 216 -0.42 -15.59 -5.63
N GLU A 217 -1.21 -14.65 -5.12
CA GLU A 217 -1.64 -13.46 -5.85
C GLU A 217 -0.43 -12.65 -6.35
N LEU A 218 0.51 -12.38 -5.45
CA LEU A 218 1.72 -11.61 -5.74
C LEU A 218 2.61 -12.31 -6.78
N CYS A 219 2.82 -13.62 -6.65
CA CYS A 219 3.60 -14.38 -7.62
C CYS A 219 2.90 -14.52 -8.97
N CYS A 220 1.55 -14.59 -9.02
CA CYS A 220 0.81 -14.51 -10.28
C CYS A 220 1.05 -13.17 -10.97
N LYS A 221 0.98 -12.05 -10.24
CA LYS A 221 1.28 -10.72 -10.78
C LYS A 221 2.71 -10.61 -11.29
N ILE A 222 3.70 -11.10 -10.54
CA ILE A 222 5.10 -11.13 -10.97
C ILE A 222 5.25 -11.92 -12.28
N LEU A 223 4.64 -13.09 -12.38
CA LEU A 223 4.77 -13.95 -13.57
C LEU A 223 4.08 -13.36 -14.79
N GLN A 224 2.95 -12.68 -14.62
CA GLN A 224 2.30 -11.92 -15.70
C GLN A 224 3.22 -10.80 -16.20
N LEU A 225 3.82 -10.00 -15.30
CA LEU A 225 4.74 -8.93 -15.68
C LEU A 225 6.00 -9.46 -16.37
N VAL A 226 6.58 -10.55 -15.87
CA VAL A 226 7.73 -11.23 -16.49
C VAL A 226 7.46 -11.62 -17.94
N GLU A 227 6.24 -12.05 -18.27
CA GLU A 227 5.86 -12.44 -19.64
C GLU A 227 5.97 -11.28 -20.64
N TYR A 228 5.72 -10.05 -20.19
CA TYR A 228 5.86 -8.82 -20.99
C TYR A 228 7.30 -8.31 -21.09
N HIS A 229 8.22 -8.77 -20.23
CA HIS A 229 9.60 -8.25 -20.13
C HIS A 229 10.68 -9.30 -20.39
N LYS A 230 10.51 -10.12 -21.44
CA LYS A 230 11.45 -11.20 -21.79
C LYS A 230 12.89 -10.72 -22.07
N ASP A 231 13.06 -9.47 -22.47
CA ASP A 231 14.36 -8.87 -22.79
C ASP A 231 15.13 -8.38 -21.55
N MET A 232 14.54 -8.43 -20.36
CA MET A 232 15.14 -7.92 -19.13
C MET A 232 16.22 -8.88 -18.60
N GLU A 233 17.39 -8.36 -18.26
CA GLU A 233 18.46 -9.15 -17.67
C GLU A 233 18.04 -9.69 -16.28
N GLY A 234 18.36 -10.95 -15.99
CA GLY A 234 18.03 -11.57 -14.71
C GLY A 234 16.57 -11.99 -14.52
N ILE A 235 15.70 -11.75 -15.52
CA ILE A 235 14.27 -12.09 -15.47
C ILE A 235 14.00 -13.57 -15.17
N GLN A 236 14.84 -14.47 -15.71
CA GLN A 236 14.74 -15.92 -15.46
C GLN A 236 14.89 -16.27 -13.98
N GLY A 237 15.73 -15.53 -13.25
CA GLY A 237 15.91 -15.70 -11.81
C GLY A 237 14.69 -15.26 -11.02
N ILE A 238 14.01 -14.19 -11.47
CA ILE A 238 12.76 -13.70 -10.87
C ILE A 238 11.63 -14.69 -11.13
N GLU A 239 11.46 -15.14 -12.38
CA GLU A 239 10.47 -16.15 -12.78
C GLU A 239 10.62 -17.43 -11.96
N THR A 240 11.84 -17.95 -11.85
CA THR A 240 12.16 -19.18 -11.12
C THR A 240 11.78 -19.06 -9.65
N LYS A 241 12.15 -17.94 -8.99
CA LYS A 241 11.79 -17.68 -7.60
C LYS A 241 10.28 -17.53 -7.42
N ALA A 242 9.59 -16.81 -8.32
CA ALA A 242 8.15 -16.59 -8.23
C ALA A 242 7.37 -17.91 -8.39
N LYS A 243 7.68 -18.73 -9.40
CA LYS A 243 7.07 -20.06 -9.57
C LYS A 243 7.31 -20.96 -8.36
N PHE A 244 8.52 -20.94 -7.80
CA PHE A 244 8.85 -21.81 -6.66
C PHE A 244 8.02 -21.42 -5.44
N ARG A 245 7.97 -20.12 -5.14
CA ARG A 245 7.18 -19.54 -4.06
C ARG A 245 5.68 -19.77 -4.19
N ARG A 246 5.16 -19.66 -5.42
CA ARG A 246 3.77 -19.95 -5.75
C ARG A 246 3.45 -21.42 -5.58
N GLY A 247 4.27 -22.31 -6.14
CA GLY A 247 4.12 -23.77 -6.01
C GLY A 247 4.13 -24.26 -4.55
N VAL A 248 5.05 -23.72 -3.73
CA VAL A 248 5.06 -24.00 -2.28
C VAL A 248 3.81 -23.47 -1.58
N SER A 249 3.31 -22.30 -1.97
CA SER A 249 2.11 -21.72 -1.35
C SER A 249 0.83 -22.44 -1.76
N TYR A 250 0.73 -22.92 -3.00
CA TYR A 250 -0.34 -23.82 -3.43
C TYR A 250 -0.36 -25.09 -2.59
N PHE A 251 0.79 -25.72 -2.36
CA PHE A 251 0.89 -26.91 -1.52
C PHE A 251 0.33 -26.67 -0.12
N ASN A 252 0.76 -25.58 0.54
CA ASN A 252 0.32 -25.26 1.90
C ASN A 252 -1.17 -24.91 2.00
N ARG A 253 -1.81 -24.54 0.87
CA ARG A 253 -3.26 -24.32 0.79
C ARG A 253 -4.05 -25.58 0.41
N GLY A 254 -3.38 -26.71 0.18
CA GLY A 254 -4.03 -27.94 -0.28
C GLY A 254 -4.32 -27.98 -1.78
N ASP A 255 -3.81 -27.01 -2.55
CA ASP A 255 -3.91 -27.01 -4.01
C ASP A 255 -2.71 -27.78 -4.60
N TRP A 256 -2.75 -29.10 -4.44
CA TRP A 256 -1.63 -29.96 -4.83
C TRP A 256 -1.44 -30.05 -6.34
N LEU A 257 -2.51 -29.83 -7.13
CA LEU A 257 -2.44 -29.85 -8.58
C LEU A 257 -1.62 -28.65 -9.09
N ASN A 258 -1.99 -27.43 -8.72
CA ASN A 258 -1.24 -26.25 -9.16
C ASN A 258 0.18 -26.22 -8.57
N SER A 259 0.35 -26.75 -7.35
CA SER A 259 1.68 -26.97 -6.78
C SER A 259 2.54 -27.89 -7.64
N TYR A 260 2.00 -29.05 -8.04
CA TYR A 260 2.69 -30.01 -8.89
C TYR A 260 3.06 -29.39 -10.24
N VAL A 261 2.13 -28.68 -10.89
CA VAL A 261 2.38 -28.01 -12.19
C VAL A 261 3.55 -27.03 -12.12
N ASP A 262 3.55 -26.12 -11.14
CA ASP A 262 4.62 -25.13 -10.99
C ASP A 262 5.98 -25.80 -10.69
N LEU A 263 6.00 -26.80 -9.81
CA LEU A 263 7.23 -27.47 -9.39
C LEU A 263 7.79 -28.41 -10.48
N SER A 264 6.93 -28.99 -11.32
CA SER A 264 7.32 -29.81 -12.47
C SER A 264 8.01 -28.96 -13.54
N ASP A 265 7.41 -27.82 -13.94
CA ASP A 265 8.05 -26.87 -14.89
C ASP A 265 9.42 -26.41 -14.37
N LEU A 266 9.51 -26.17 -13.05
CA LEU A 266 10.78 -25.80 -12.43
C LEU A 266 11.82 -26.93 -12.42
N LYS A 267 11.42 -28.18 -12.19
CA LYS A 267 12.34 -29.33 -12.19
C LYS A 267 12.90 -29.59 -13.57
N GLU A 268 12.10 -29.42 -14.62
CA GLU A 268 12.56 -29.53 -16.02
C GLU A 268 13.66 -28.51 -16.32
N LYS A 269 13.48 -27.26 -15.86
CA LYS A 269 14.45 -26.17 -16.06
C LYS A 269 15.65 -26.22 -15.11
N ASN A 270 15.49 -26.84 -13.93
CA ASN A 270 16.50 -26.87 -12.86
C ASN A 270 16.69 -28.30 -12.30
N PRO A 271 17.21 -29.25 -13.10
CA PRO A 271 17.20 -30.67 -12.76
C PRO A 271 17.99 -31.02 -11.49
N ASN A 272 18.98 -30.19 -11.10
CA ASN A 272 19.87 -30.46 -9.96
C ASN A 272 19.43 -29.79 -8.65
N ASN A 273 18.31 -29.06 -8.63
CA ASN A 273 17.85 -28.38 -7.42
C ASN A 273 17.12 -29.36 -6.48
N LYS A 274 17.78 -29.71 -5.36
CA LYS A 274 17.25 -30.63 -4.35
C LYS A 274 16.00 -30.12 -3.63
N GLU A 275 15.86 -28.81 -3.49
CA GLU A 275 14.71 -28.21 -2.81
C GLU A 275 13.44 -28.34 -3.66
N ILE A 276 13.55 -28.04 -4.97
CA ILE A 276 12.47 -28.25 -5.94
C ILE A 276 12.06 -29.72 -5.97
N GLU A 277 13.03 -30.64 -6.00
CA GLU A 277 12.76 -32.08 -6.02
C GLU A 277 12.01 -32.55 -4.78
N SER A 278 12.41 -32.07 -3.59
CA SER A 278 11.75 -32.39 -2.33
C SER A 278 10.30 -31.91 -2.31
N TRP A 279 10.04 -30.67 -2.73
CA TRP A 279 8.68 -30.13 -2.80
C TRP A 279 7.82 -30.81 -3.87
N LEU A 280 8.40 -31.10 -5.04
CA LEU A 280 7.70 -31.81 -6.11
C LEU A 280 7.26 -33.21 -5.65
N TYR A 281 8.14 -33.92 -4.94
CA TYR A 281 7.79 -35.22 -4.36
C TYR A 281 6.62 -35.11 -3.37
N LYS A 282 6.64 -34.12 -2.46
CA LYS A 282 5.54 -33.88 -1.52
C LYS A 282 4.23 -33.60 -2.25
N ALA A 283 4.24 -32.70 -3.24
CA ALA A 283 3.07 -32.35 -4.03
C ALA A 283 2.49 -33.58 -4.76
N LYS A 284 3.35 -34.40 -5.37
CA LYS A 284 2.95 -35.63 -6.05
C LYS A 284 2.27 -36.63 -5.11
N VAL A 285 2.84 -36.86 -3.93
CA VAL A 285 2.29 -37.82 -2.95
C VAL A 285 0.90 -37.39 -2.47
N GLU A 286 0.71 -36.12 -2.14
CA GLU A 286 -0.59 -35.63 -1.68
C GLU A 286 -1.62 -35.55 -2.81
N LEU A 287 -1.21 -35.21 -4.03
CA LEU A 287 -2.07 -35.25 -5.21
C LEU A 287 -2.59 -36.68 -5.49
N GLU A 288 -1.70 -37.68 -5.50
CA GLU A 288 -2.09 -39.09 -5.69
C GLU A 288 -3.03 -39.58 -4.57
N ARG A 289 -2.79 -39.12 -3.33
CA ARG A 289 -3.67 -39.45 -2.19
C ARG A 289 -5.05 -38.82 -2.37
N TYR A 290 -5.12 -37.57 -2.84
CA TYR A 290 -6.38 -36.89 -3.12
C TYR A 290 -7.17 -37.59 -4.21
N GLU A 291 -6.55 -37.87 -5.36
CA GLU A 291 -7.20 -38.58 -6.47
C GLU A 291 -7.73 -39.95 -6.07
N LYS A 292 -6.99 -40.70 -5.23
CA LYS A 292 -7.46 -41.99 -4.70
C LYS A 292 -8.70 -41.85 -3.82
N LYS A 293 -8.73 -40.84 -2.95
CA LYS A 293 -9.90 -40.56 -2.09
C LYS A 293 -11.10 -40.13 -2.93
N GLU A 294 -10.89 -39.31 -3.94
CA GLU A 294 -11.93 -38.83 -4.84
C GLU A 294 -12.54 -39.98 -5.64
N LYS A 295 -11.71 -40.83 -6.25
CA LYS A 295 -12.16 -42.06 -6.95
C LYS A 295 -12.96 -42.99 -6.05
N HIS A 296 -12.50 -43.21 -4.82
CA HIS A 296 -13.23 -44.03 -3.84
C HIS A 296 -14.58 -43.41 -3.45
N THR A 297 -14.66 -42.09 -3.33
CA THR A 297 -15.89 -41.37 -2.97
C THR A 297 -16.92 -41.44 -4.10
N TYR A 298 -16.50 -41.16 -5.35
CA TYR A 298 -17.39 -41.32 -6.51
C TYR A 298 -17.82 -42.77 -6.71
N SER A 299 -16.91 -43.74 -6.56
CA SER A 299 -17.26 -45.16 -6.69
C SER A 299 -18.33 -45.61 -5.69
N LYS A 300 -18.42 -45.00 -4.50
CA LYS A 300 -19.49 -45.27 -3.55
C LYS A 300 -20.80 -44.61 -3.95
N LEU A 301 -20.74 -43.36 -4.41
CA LEU A 301 -21.92 -42.62 -4.85
C LEU A 301 -22.68 -43.35 -5.97
N PHE A 302 -21.96 -43.99 -6.89
CA PHE A 302 -22.55 -44.76 -8.01
C PHE A 302 -22.83 -46.24 -7.70
N GLN A 303 -22.56 -46.71 -6.48
CA GLN A 303 -22.94 -48.06 -6.02
C GLN A 303 -24.27 -48.07 -5.26
N ASP A 304 -24.74 -46.90 -4.81
CA ASP A 304 -25.98 -46.72 -4.05
C ASP A 304 -27.18 -46.31 -4.95
N ASP A 305 -27.01 -46.31 -6.28
CA ASP A 305 -28.06 -46.17 -7.32
C ASP A 305 -28.35 -47.52 -8.01
#